data_AF-A0A537V990-F1
#
_entry.id   AF-A0A537V990-F1
#
_cell.length_a   1.000
_cell.length_b   1.000
_cell.length_c   1.000
_cell.angle_alpha   90.00
_cell.angle_beta   90.00
_cell.angle_gamma   90.00
#
_symmetry.space_group_name_H-M   'P 1'
#
loop_
_entity.id
_entity.type
_entity.pdbx_description
1 polymer ?
#
loop_
_entity_poly.entity_id
_entity_poly.type
_entity_poly.pdbx_seq_one_letter_code
_entity_poly.pdbx_strand_id
1 'polypeptide(L)'
;MARAVAIGLMSGTSYDGVDVALVETDGEGIGRLGPTGYRPYSDPERDVVRRAIAAAANLTDRSARPAMLAEAEELVTDMHAEAVEAFLAANGMPPSEVAVVGFHGQTVLHRPDRGLTIQLGNGAALAGR
;
A
#
# COMPACT_ATOMS: atom_id res chain seq x y z
N MET A 1 23.23 -16.67 4.31
CA MET A 1 23.05 -15.39 3.60
C MET A 1 22.71 -14.31 4.60
N ALA A 2 22.98 -13.04 4.29
CA ALA A 2 22.52 -11.93 5.14
C ALA A 2 20.99 -11.88 5.12
N ARG A 3 20.36 -11.74 6.29
CA ARG A 3 18.91 -11.60 6.40
C ARG A 3 18.55 -10.12 6.34
N ALA A 4 17.54 -9.80 5.55
CA ALA A 4 17.00 -8.46 5.38
C ALA A 4 15.65 -8.34 6.10
N VAL A 5 15.41 -7.18 6.71
CA VAL A 5 14.08 -6.80 7.21
C VAL A 5 13.27 -6.24 6.05
N ALA A 6 12.11 -6.84 5.79
CA ALA A 6 11.17 -6.37 4.79
C ALA A 6 9.82 -6.06 5.45
N ILE A 7 9.21 -4.95 5.03
CA ILE A 7 7.84 -4.60 5.41
C ILE A 7 6.91 -4.90 4.24
N GLY A 8 5.78 -5.54 4.48
CA GLY A 8 4.69 -5.68 3.53
C GLY A 8 3.53 -4.76 3.92
N LEU A 9 2.95 -4.09 2.94
CA LEU A 9 1.76 -3.25 3.09
C LEU A 9 0.63 -3.76 2.20
N MET A 10 -0.56 -3.86 2.77
CA MET A 10 -1.76 -4.28 2.06
C MET A 10 -2.95 -3.40 2.45
N SER A 11 -3.72 -2.97 1.46
CA SER A 11 -5.09 -2.49 1.67
C SER A 11 -6.05 -3.33 0.86
N GLY A 12 -6.88 -4.10 1.57
CA GLY A 12 -7.79 -5.08 0.99
C GLY A 12 -8.94 -4.45 0.19
N THR A 13 -9.81 -5.29 -0.35
CA THR A 13 -11.04 -4.85 -1.05
C THR A 13 -12.13 -4.36 -0.10
N SER A 14 -11.91 -4.44 1.21
CA SER A 14 -12.73 -3.80 2.24
C SER A 14 -12.52 -2.29 2.29
N TYR A 15 -11.36 -1.80 1.83
CA TYR A 15 -10.97 -0.38 1.88
C TYR A 15 -11.12 0.18 3.30
N ASP A 16 -10.84 -0.62 4.32
CA ASP A 16 -11.04 -0.31 5.73
C ASP A 16 -9.79 0.24 6.41
N GLY A 17 -8.61 -0.01 5.85
CA GLY A 17 -7.34 0.51 6.32
C GLY A 17 -6.12 -0.07 5.61
N VAL A 18 -4.95 0.12 6.21
CA VAL A 18 -3.67 -0.41 5.76
C VAL A 18 -3.11 -1.36 6.80
N ASP A 19 -2.90 -2.61 6.41
CA ASP A 19 -2.14 -3.59 7.17
C ASP A 19 -0.64 -3.41 6.93
N VAL A 20 0.13 -3.58 8.00
CA VAL A 20 1.60 -3.58 7.99
C VAL A 20 2.09 -4.90 8.59
N ALA A 21 3.02 -5.57 7.93
CA ALA A 21 3.65 -6.77 8.46
C ALA A 21 5.17 -6.73 8.22
N LEU A 22 5.95 -7.16 9.20
CA LEU A 22 7.39 -7.29 9.06
C LEU A 22 7.78 -8.76 8.91
N VAL A 23 8.73 -9.03 8.01
CA VAL A 23 9.41 -10.33 7.93
C VAL A 23 10.92 -10.15 7.85
N GLU A 24 11.65 -11.13 8.36
CA GLU A 24 13.08 -11.28 8.06
C GLU A 24 13.22 -12.40 7.03
N THR A 25 13.89 -12.10 5.92
CA THR A 25 14.05 -13.02 4.80
C THR A 25 15.45 -12.95 4.23
N ASP A 26 15.91 -14.06 3.64
CA ASP A 26 17.09 -14.09 2.78
C ASP A 26 16.75 -13.92 1.28
N GLY A 27 15.48 -13.67 0.95
CA GLY A 27 14.97 -13.53 -0.42
C GLY A 27 14.39 -14.82 -1.00
N GLU A 28 14.66 -15.98 -0.41
CA GLU A 28 14.09 -17.27 -0.83
C GLU A 28 13.16 -17.86 0.25
N GLY A 29 13.55 -17.74 1.52
CA GLY A 29 12.81 -18.23 2.67
C GLY A 29 12.49 -17.12 3.68
N ILE A 30 11.47 -17.38 4.49
CA ILE A 30 11.13 -16.54 5.64
C ILE A 30 11.87 -17.10 6.86
N GLY A 31 12.78 -16.31 7.41
CA GLY A 31 13.52 -16.65 8.62
C GLY A 31 12.74 -16.33 9.90
N ARG A 32 12.00 -15.22 9.89
CA ARG A 32 11.17 -14.79 11.03
C ARG A 32 9.98 -13.96 10.58
N LEU A 33 8.85 -14.16 11.27
CA LEU A 33 7.70 -13.26 11.23
C LEU A 33 7.83 -12.24 12.37
N GLY A 34 7.76 -10.96 12.02
CA GLY A 34 7.88 -9.83 12.93
C GLY A 34 6.52 -9.32 13.43
N PRO A 35 6.50 -8.12 14.03
CA PRO A 35 5.27 -7.48 14.45
C PRO A 35 4.39 -7.10 13.25
N THR A 36 3.11 -6.85 13.55
CA THR A 36 2.10 -6.35 12.61
C THR A 36 1.55 -5.02 13.10
N GLY A 37 1.01 -4.23 12.19
CA GLY A 37 0.35 -2.96 12.47
C GLY A 37 -0.88 -2.79 11.59
N TYR A 38 -1.76 -1.87 11.99
CA TYR A 38 -2.95 -1.52 11.23
C TYR A 38 -3.27 -0.04 11.40
N ARG A 39 -3.52 0.66 10.30
CA ARG A 39 -3.96 2.05 10.30
C ARG A 39 -5.32 2.14 9.60
N PRO A 40 -6.42 2.36 10.32
CA PRO A 40 -7.76 2.39 9.73
C PRO A 40 -7.94 3.60 8.83
N TYR A 41 -8.78 3.47 7.80
CA TYR A 41 -9.36 4.60 7.08
C TYR A 41 -10.53 5.18 7.87
N SER A 42 -10.57 6.50 7.95
CA SER A 42 -11.73 7.28 8.38
C SER A 42 -12.83 7.26 7.30
N ASP A 43 -14.06 7.61 7.66
CA ASP A 43 -15.17 7.68 6.71
C ASP A 43 -14.88 8.57 5.49
N PRO A 44 -14.32 9.79 5.63
CA PRO A 44 -13.98 10.62 4.49
C PRO A 44 -12.93 9.98 3.55
N GLU A 45 -11.91 9.33 4.11
CA GLU A 45 -10.87 8.64 3.33
C GLU A 45 -11.47 7.46 2.55
N ARG A 46 -12.33 6.67 3.20
CA ARG A 46 -13.07 5.58 2.55
C ARG A 46 -13.92 6.09 1.39
N ASP A 47 -14.55 7.25 1.54
CA ASP A 47 -15.38 7.83 0.49
C ASP A 47 -14.57 8.30 -0.72
N VAL A 48 -13.35 8.82 -0.52
CA VAL A 48 -12.42 9.14 -1.62
C VAL A 48 -12.10 7.87 -2.43
N VAL A 49 -11.71 6.79 -1.74
CA VAL A 49 -11.37 5.51 -2.39
C VAL A 49 -12.58 4.91 -3.12
N ARG A 50 -13.79 4.96 -2.52
CA ARG A 50 -15.04 4.52 -3.15
C ARG A 50 -15.35 5.28 -4.44
N ARG A 51 -15.18 6.60 -4.45
CA ARG A 51 -15.37 7.41 -5.67
C ARG A 51 -14.38 7.02 -6.76
N ALA A 52 -13.12 6.77 -6.40
CA ALA A 52 -12.11 6.33 -7.35
C ALA A 52 -12.44 4.96 -7.96
N ILE A 53 -12.93 3.99 -7.18
CA ILE A 53 -13.39 2.68 -7.68
C ILE A 53 -14.54 2.85 -8.68
N ALA A 54 -15.53 3.68 -8.35
CA ALA A 54 -16.65 3.96 -9.24
C ALA A 54 -16.18 4.61 -10.55
N ALA A 55 -15.23 5.55 -10.48
CA ALA A 55 -14.64 6.19 -11.65
C ALA A 55 -13.79 5.23 -12.49
N ALA A 56 -13.10 4.27 -11.85
CA ALA A 56 -12.25 3.30 -12.52
C ALA A 56 -13.04 2.24 -13.30
N ALA A 57 -14.30 2.00 -12.95
CA ALA A 57 -15.11 0.89 -13.48
C ALA A 57 -15.19 0.82 -15.01
N ASN A 58 -15.11 1.97 -15.68
CA ASN A 58 -15.21 2.09 -17.14
C ASN A 58 -13.85 2.35 -17.83
N LEU A 59 -12.75 2.39 -17.09
CA LEU A 59 -11.43 2.60 -17.67
C LEU A 59 -10.98 1.37 -18.46
N THR A 60 -10.34 1.63 -19.58
CA THR A 60 -9.75 0.61 -20.47
C THR A 60 -8.24 0.78 -20.61
N ASP A 61 -7.70 1.92 -20.18
CA ASP A 61 -6.28 2.23 -20.13
C ASP A 61 -5.80 2.18 -18.67
N ARG A 62 -4.77 1.35 -18.43
CA ARG A 62 -4.15 1.18 -17.11
C ARG A 62 -3.44 2.45 -16.60
N SER A 63 -3.02 3.32 -17.52
CA SER A 63 -2.28 4.55 -17.23
C SER A 63 -3.20 5.74 -16.96
N ALA A 64 -4.51 5.59 -17.21
CA ALA A 64 -5.47 6.65 -16.97
C ALA A 64 -5.49 7.05 -15.48
N ARG A 65 -5.38 8.36 -15.25
CA ARG A 65 -5.46 9.00 -13.93
C ARG A 65 -6.42 10.21 -13.99
N PRO A 66 -7.74 9.99 -14.17
CA PRO A 66 -8.70 11.08 -14.01
C PRO A 66 -8.61 11.65 -12.58
N ALA A 67 -9.11 12.88 -12.39
CA ALA A 67 -8.95 13.63 -11.13
C ALA A 67 -9.30 12.80 -9.87
N MET A 68 -10.37 12.02 -9.89
CA MET A 68 -10.77 11.17 -8.75
C MET A 68 -9.77 10.06 -8.43
N LEU A 69 -9.09 9.49 -9.45
CA LEU A 69 -8.04 8.49 -9.23
C LEU A 69 -6.75 9.13 -8.76
N ALA A 70 -6.42 10.34 -9.25
CA ALA A 70 -5.24 11.08 -8.79
C ALA A 70 -5.37 11.48 -7.31
N GLU A 71 -6.52 12.04 -6.91
CA GLU A 71 -6.84 12.37 -5.52
C GLU A 71 -6.72 11.13 -4.61
N ALA A 72 -7.29 10.00 -5.05
CA ALA A 72 -7.20 8.75 -4.28
C ALA A 72 -5.79 8.15 -4.29
N GLU A 73 -4.97 8.36 -5.32
CA GLU A 73 -3.59 7.87 -5.38
C GLU A 73 -2.68 8.62 -4.41
N GLU A 74 -2.84 9.95 -4.31
CA GLU A 74 -2.17 10.76 -3.29
C GLU A 74 -2.57 10.29 -1.89
N LEU A 75 -3.88 10.22 -1.61
CA LEU A 75 -4.39 9.74 -0.32
C LEU A 75 -3.86 8.35 0.01
N VAL A 76 -3.99 7.36 -0.88
CA VAL A 76 -3.53 5.98 -0.64
C VAL A 76 -2.03 5.94 -0.38
N THR A 77 -1.24 6.81 -1.01
CA THR A 77 0.20 6.88 -0.76
C THR A 77 0.51 7.40 0.64
N ASP A 78 -0.09 8.54 1.02
CA ASP A 78 0.10 9.14 2.36
C ASP A 78 -0.34 8.18 3.46
N MET A 79 -1.48 7.54 3.23
CA MET A 79 -2.06 6.51 4.08
C MET A 79 -1.10 5.36 4.41
N HIS A 80 -0.36 4.89 3.40
CA HIS A 80 0.61 3.82 3.55
C HIS A 80 1.90 4.32 4.19
N ALA A 81 2.33 5.54 3.88
CA ALA A 81 3.47 6.18 4.53
C ALA A 81 3.25 6.32 6.04
N GLU A 82 2.10 6.88 6.44
CA GLU A 82 1.73 7.03 7.85
C GLU A 82 1.63 5.70 8.58
N ALA A 83 1.14 4.65 7.91
CA ALA A 83 1.08 3.31 8.49
C ALA A 83 2.48 2.76 8.79
N VAL A 84 3.44 2.95 7.86
CA VAL A 84 4.85 2.57 8.07
C VAL A 84 5.48 3.40 9.18
N GLU A 85 5.35 4.73 9.13
CA GLU A 85 5.93 5.64 10.13
C GLU A 85 5.43 5.32 11.54
N ALA A 86 4.12 5.15 11.71
CA ALA A 86 3.51 4.78 12.98
C ALA A 86 3.95 3.39 13.45
N PHE A 87 4.04 2.42 12.54
CA PHE A 87 4.52 1.07 12.85
C PHE A 87 5.98 1.07 13.31
N LEU A 88 6.86 1.79 12.62
CA LEU A 88 8.26 1.91 12.98
C LEU A 88 8.43 2.59 14.34
N ALA A 89 7.72 3.70 14.56
CA ALA A 89 7.73 4.40 15.84
C ALA A 89 7.24 3.52 17.00
N ALA A 90 6.14 2.77 16.80
CA ALA A 90 5.58 1.87 17.82
C ALA A 90 6.52 0.70 18.19
N ASN A 91 7.40 0.31 17.27
CA ASN A 91 8.38 -0.76 17.48
C ASN A 91 9.80 -0.26 17.77
N GLY A 92 9.99 1.06 17.91
CA GLY A 92 11.30 1.67 18.18
C GLY A 92 12.34 1.40 17.08
N MET A 93 11.90 1.22 15.83
CA MET A 93 12.74 0.82 14.71
C MET A 93 13.07 2.03 13.83
N PRO A 94 14.36 2.31 13.56
CA PRO A 94 14.73 3.35 12.60
C PRO A 94 14.44 2.87 11.17
N PRO A 95 14.02 3.77 10.25
CA PRO A 95 13.78 3.41 8.85
C PRO A 95 14.99 2.76 8.16
N SER A 96 16.22 3.09 8.58
CA SER A 96 17.47 2.52 8.05
C SER A 96 17.63 1.01 8.28
N GLU A 97 16.85 0.40 9.17
CA GLU A 97 16.84 -1.05 9.37
C GLU A 97 15.96 -1.78 8.36
N VAL A 98 15.02 -1.09 7.70
CA VAL A 98 14.13 -1.69 6.70
C VAL A 98 14.83 -1.68 5.35
N ALA A 99 15.11 -2.88 4.80
CA ALA A 99 15.79 -3.01 3.52
C ALA A 99 14.85 -2.75 2.33
N VAL A 100 13.57 -3.12 2.46
CA VAL A 100 12.58 -2.97 1.40
C VAL A 100 11.15 -2.91 1.95
N VAL A 101 10.29 -2.17 1.25
CA VAL A 101 8.85 -2.13 1.50
C VAL A 101 8.13 -2.70 0.28
N GLY A 102 7.38 -3.78 0.48
CA GLY A 102 6.41 -4.31 -0.48
C GLY A 102 5.13 -3.51 -0.41
N PHE A 103 4.90 -2.66 -1.40
CA PHE A 103 3.75 -1.76 -1.47
C PHE A 103 2.73 -2.28 -2.49
N HIS A 104 1.69 -2.97 -2.03
CA HIS A 104 0.62 -3.43 -2.93
C HIS A 104 -0.22 -2.26 -3.48
N GLY A 105 -0.42 -1.23 -2.66
CA GLY A 105 -1.33 -0.13 -2.95
C GLY A 105 -2.79 -0.54 -2.83
N GLN A 106 -3.67 0.19 -3.51
CA GLN A 106 -5.10 -0.06 -3.51
C GLN A 106 -5.62 -0.43 -4.90
N THR A 107 -6.14 -1.65 -5.05
CA THR A 107 -6.76 -2.03 -6.33
C THR A 107 -8.11 -1.34 -6.51
N VAL A 108 -8.27 -0.60 -7.62
CA VAL A 108 -9.54 0.05 -8.02
C VAL A 108 -10.16 -0.56 -9.28
N LEU A 109 -9.38 -1.32 -10.06
CA LEU A 109 -9.87 -2.07 -11.21
C LEU A 109 -9.08 -3.37 -11.37
N HIS A 110 -9.78 -4.48 -11.57
CA HIS A 110 -9.18 -5.78 -11.88
C HIS A 110 -10.02 -6.53 -12.92
N ARG A 111 -9.46 -6.68 -14.14
CA ARG A 111 -10.05 -7.35 -15.30
C ARG A 111 -9.00 -8.26 -15.95
N PRO A 112 -8.70 -9.42 -15.33
CA PRO A 112 -7.64 -10.30 -15.80
C PRO A 112 -7.93 -10.89 -17.19
N ASP A 113 -9.20 -11.08 -17.55
CA ASP A 113 -9.66 -11.48 -18.89
C ASP A 113 -9.22 -10.49 -19.99
N ARG A 114 -8.92 -9.24 -19.60
CA ARG A 114 -8.42 -8.18 -20.49
C ARG A 114 -6.98 -7.79 -20.22
N GLY A 115 -6.28 -8.48 -19.31
CA GLY A 115 -4.93 -8.11 -18.87
C GLY A 115 -4.85 -6.71 -18.24
N LEU A 116 -5.95 -6.22 -17.65
CA LEU A 116 -6.05 -4.85 -17.14
C LEU A 116 -6.19 -4.86 -15.60
N THR A 117 -5.30 -4.14 -14.94
CA THR A 117 -5.35 -3.90 -13.50
C THR A 117 -4.88 -2.47 -13.20
N ILE A 118 -5.52 -1.83 -12.22
CA ILE A 118 -5.13 -0.52 -11.71
C ILE A 118 -5.03 -0.62 -10.19
N GLN A 119 -3.80 -0.48 -9.70
CA GLN A 119 -3.45 -0.29 -8.30
C GLN A 119 -3.05 1.18 -8.13
N LEU A 120 -3.69 1.86 -7.18
CA LEU A 120 -3.32 3.21 -6.77
C LEU A 120 -2.19 3.13 -5.75
N GLY A 121 -1.22 4.03 -5.92
CA GLY A 121 -0.09 4.20 -5.01
C GLY A 121 1.14 4.68 -5.76
N ASN A 122 1.83 5.69 -5.22
CA ASN A 122 3.06 6.21 -5.77
C ASN A 122 4.26 5.73 -4.93
N GLY A 123 4.94 4.68 -5.40
CA GLY A 123 6.09 4.10 -4.70
C GLY A 123 7.27 5.05 -4.55
N ALA A 124 7.48 5.97 -5.49
CA ALA A 124 8.58 6.95 -5.40
C ALA A 124 8.29 8.00 -4.32
N ALA A 125 7.03 8.45 -4.21
CA ALA A 125 6.60 9.35 -3.14
C ALA A 125 6.65 8.66 -1.77
N LEU A 126 6.19 7.41 -1.68
CA LEU A 126 6.31 6.60 -0.45
C LEU A 126 7.76 6.46 0.01
N ALA A 127 8.70 6.18 -0.91
CA ALA A 127 10.11 6.03 -0.59
C ALA A 127 10.81 7.35 -0.19
N GLY A 128 10.20 8.50 -0.48
CA GLY A 128 10.71 9.83 -0.12
C GLY A 128 10.22 10.35 1.23
N ARG A 129 9.36 9.58 1.92
CA ARG A 129 8.84 9.86 3.27
C ARG A 129 9.72 9.16 4.31
#